data_AF-M1CML1-F1
#
_entry.id   AF-M1CML1-F1
#
_cell.length_a   1.000
_cell.length_b   1.000
_cell.length_c   1.000
_cell.angle_alpha   90.00
_cell.angle_beta   90.00
_cell.angle_gamma   90.00
#
_symmetry.space_group_name_H-M   'P 1'
#
loop_
_entity.id
_entity.type
_entity.pdbx_description
1 polymer ?
#
loop_
_entity_poly.entity_id
_entity_poly.type
_entity_poly.pdbx_seq_one_letter_code
_entity_poly.pdbx_strand_id
1 'polypeptide(L)'
;MPKQKKEITLHFYRPVMLRTFDSGVMVIQSKSHSDVEVFTRIRSMVTTPDALRSGVTASDAAMTLGIAPAMAKEHLLAAEGKGLLCRDVSPDGFRFFVNLLQEVDADDIFLVKDYGIYQTWIKVISAAR
;
A
#
# COMPACT_ATOMS: atom_id res chain seq x y z
N MET A 1 -2.31 5.24 -31.06
CA MET A 1 -0.91 5.70 -30.97
C MET A 1 -0.19 4.88 -29.90
N PRO A 2 0.78 4.02 -30.26
CA PRO A 2 1.44 3.14 -29.29
C PRO A 2 2.55 3.91 -28.55
N LYS A 3 2.50 3.90 -27.21
CA LYS A 3 3.53 4.51 -26.36
C LYS A 3 4.80 3.66 -26.41
N GLN A 4 5.85 4.19 -27.06
CA GLN A 4 7.16 3.56 -27.19
C GLN A 4 7.82 3.38 -25.81
N LYS A 5 7.89 2.16 -25.29
CA LYS A 5 8.74 1.83 -24.13
C LYS A 5 10.21 1.92 -24.58
N LYS A 6 10.94 2.91 -24.09
CA LYS A 6 12.39 3.04 -24.31
C LYS A 6 13.12 2.25 -23.23
N GLU A 7 13.79 1.17 -23.63
CA GLU A 7 14.63 0.34 -22.77
C GLU A 7 16.08 0.81 -22.93
N ILE A 8 16.76 1.13 -21.83
CA ILE A 8 18.13 1.67 -21.82
C ILE A 8 19.03 0.55 -21.29
N THR A 9 19.75 -0.12 -22.20
CA THR A 9 20.70 -1.17 -21.86
C THR A 9 22.09 -0.54 -21.71
N LEU A 10 22.64 -0.57 -20.51
CA LEU A 10 24.00 -0.17 -20.23
C LEU A 10 24.79 -1.42 -19.78
N HIS A 11 26.10 -1.42 -19.96
CA HIS A 11 26.88 -2.64 -20.26
C HIS A 11 27.36 -3.48 -19.04
N PHE A 12 26.56 -3.51 -17.96
CA PHE A 12 26.82 -4.27 -16.73
C PHE A 12 25.53 -4.73 -16.02
N TYR A 13 24.40 -4.74 -16.74
CA TYR A 13 23.14 -4.31 -16.15
C TYR A 13 22.24 -5.44 -15.64
N ARG A 14 21.94 -5.41 -14.34
CA ARG A 14 20.58 -5.76 -13.91
C ARG A 14 19.63 -4.91 -14.75
N PRO A 15 18.70 -5.49 -15.51
CA PRO A 15 17.84 -4.71 -16.37
C PRO A 15 17.05 -3.73 -15.52
N VAL A 16 17.06 -2.46 -15.88
CA VAL A 16 16.32 -1.37 -15.22
C VAL A 16 15.21 -0.89 -16.14
N MET A 17 14.09 -0.50 -15.55
CA MET A 17 12.89 -0.03 -16.26
C MET A 17 12.49 1.32 -15.70
N LEU A 18 12.19 2.24 -16.60
CA LEU A 18 11.55 3.51 -16.26
C LEU A 18 10.04 3.28 -16.13
N ARG A 19 9.50 3.61 -14.96
CA ARG A 19 8.07 3.50 -14.66
C ARG A 19 7.51 4.89 -14.32
N THR A 20 6.29 5.13 -14.77
CA THR A 20 5.49 6.30 -14.38
C THR A 20 4.36 5.85 -13.48
N PHE A 21 4.23 6.46 -12.31
CA PHE A 21 3.07 6.30 -11.42
C PHE A 21 1.89 7.15 -11.90
N ASP A 22 0.69 6.86 -11.40
CA ASP A 22 -0.53 7.58 -11.76
C ASP A 22 -0.52 9.04 -11.27
N SER A 23 0.33 9.35 -10.28
CA SER A 23 0.66 10.70 -9.84
C SER A 23 1.48 11.51 -10.86
N GLY A 24 2.03 10.86 -11.90
CA GLY A 24 2.97 11.44 -12.85
C GLY A 24 4.44 11.30 -12.43
N VAL A 25 4.74 10.76 -11.24
CA VAL A 25 6.12 10.53 -10.78
C VAL A 25 6.81 9.47 -11.64
N MET A 26 8.03 9.77 -12.09
CA MET A 26 8.84 8.86 -12.90
C MET A 26 9.99 8.26 -12.07
N VAL A 27 10.15 6.94 -12.13
CA VAL A 27 11.10 6.21 -11.28
C VAL A 27 11.84 5.17 -12.11
N ILE A 28 13.14 5.07 -11.91
CA ILE A 28 13.97 4.00 -12.46
C ILE A 28 14.02 2.87 -11.42
N GLN A 29 13.49 1.70 -11.76
CA GLN A 29 13.51 0.51 -10.90
C GLN A 29 14.23 -0.64 -11.60
N SER A 30 14.93 -1.49 -10.85
CA SER A 30 15.42 -2.76 -11.41
C SER A 30 14.23 -3.66 -11.76
N LYS A 31 14.25 -4.38 -12.90
CA LYS A 31 13.21 -5.35 -13.28
C LYS A 31 12.98 -6.43 -12.22
N SER A 32 13.96 -6.68 -11.35
CA SER A 32 13.85 -7.65 -10.25
C SER A 32 13.03 -7.12 -9.06
N HIS A 33 12.75 -5.81 -8.99
CA HIS A 33 11.97 -5.23 -7.91
C HIS A 33 10.48 -5.43 -8.21
N SER A 34 9.90 -6.45 -7.59
CA SER A 34 8.50 -6.81 -7.82
C SER A 34 7.58 -6.01 -6.91
N ASP A 35 6.66 -5.27 -7.52
CA ASP A 35 5.54 -4.64 -6.82
C ASP A 35 4.76 -5.60 -5.90
N VAL A 36 4.70 -6.87 -6.28
CA VAL A 36 4.00 -7.90 -5.52
C VAL A 36 4.62 -8.07 -4.14
N GLU A 37 5.94 -8.04 -4.04
CA GLU A 37 6.65 -8.13 -2.77
C GLU A 37 6.39 -6.88 -1.91
N VAL A 38 6.44 -5.70 -2.53
CA VAL A 38 6.16 -4.43 -1.84
C VAL A 38 4.74 -4.42 -1.29
N PHE A 39 3.73 -4.82 -2.08
CA PHE A 39 2.35 -4.89 -1.61
C PHE A 39 2.16 -5.94 -0.51
N THR A 40 2.88 -7.06 -0.57
CA THR A 40 2.84 -8.07 0.49
C THR A 40 3.38 -7.51 1.81
N ARG A 41 4.50 -6.79 1.76
CA ARG A 41 5.08 -6.13 2.94
C ARG A 41 4.17 -5.02 3.48
N ILE A 42 3.59 -4.20 2.61
CA ILE A 42 2.61 -3.17 2.99
C ILE A 42 1.42 -3.83 3.69
N ARG A 43 0.89 -4.92 3.14
CA ARG A 43 -0.22 -5.67 3.74
C ARG A 43 0.12 -6.14 5.15
N SER A 44 1.27 -6.78 5.33
CA SER A 44 1.73 -7.24 6.65
C SER A 44 1.87 -6.08 7.66
N MET A 45 2.36 -4.93 7.19
CA MET A 45 2.53 -3.73 8.01
C MET A 45 1.19 -3.17 8.49
N VAL A 46 0.21 -3.01 7.59
CA VAL A 46 -1.10 -2.43 7.93
C VAL A 46 -1.99 -3.36 8.77
N THR A 47 -1.67 -4.66 8.82
CA THR A 47 -2.36 -5.63 9.68
C THR A 47 -1.80 -5.70 11.10
N THR A 48 -0.72 -4.98 11.40
CA THR A 48 -0.21 -4.91 12.78
C THR A 48 -1.20 -4.18 13.71
N PRO A 49 -1.28 -4.55 14.99
CA PRO A 49 -2.23 -3.93 15.92
C PRO A 49 -2.04 -2.41 16.04
N ASP A 50 -0.82 -1.90 15.95
CA ASP A 50 -0.54 -0.47 16.01
C ASP A 50 -1.03 0.27 14.76
N ALA A 51 -0.82 -0.33 13.58
CA ALA A 51 -1.30 0.21 12.31
C ALA A 51 -2.84 0.14 12.19
N LEU A 52 -3.47 -0.91 12.73
CA LEU A 52 -4.92 -1.04 12.78
C LEU A 52 -5.59 0.05 13.63
N ARG A 53 -4.87 0.58 14.64
CA ARG A 53 -5.35 1.68 15.49
C ARG A 53 -5.07 3.05 14.90
N SER A 54 -3.82 3.30 14.54
CA SER A 54 -3.31 4.64 14.23
C SER A 54 -3.13 4.91 12.74
N GLY A 55 -3.24 3.88 11.90
CA GLY A 55 -2.92 3.96 10.48
C GLY A 55 -1.42 4.04 10.24
N VAL A 56 -1.04 4.01 8.97
CA VAL A 56 0.35 4.07 8.51
C VAL A 56 0.56 5.36 7.72
N THR A 57 1.60 6.12 8.05
CA THR A 57 2.01 7.28 7.25
C THR A 57 3.01 6.88 6.17
N ALA A 58 3.22 7.75 5.18
CA ALA A 58 4.25 7.50 4.15
C ALA A 58 5.66 7.37 4.76
N SER A 59 5.95 8.06 5.87
CA SER A 59 7.22 7.96 6.58
C SER A 59 7.39 6.61 7.28
N ASP A 60 6.35 6.11 7.94
CA ASP A 60 6.38 4.79 8.60
C ASP A 60 6.58 3.66 7.59
N ALA A 61 5.89 3.77 6.45
CA ALA A 61 6.05 2.85 5.33
C ALA A 61 7.45 2.92 4.72
N ALA A 62 8.02 4.12 4.59
CA ALA A 62 9.38 4.31 4.10
C ALA A 62 10.43 3.65 5.00
N MET A 63 10.29 3.82 6.33
CA MET A 63 11.18 3.18 7.31
C MET A 63 11.08 1.65 7.26
N THR A 64 9.86 1.12 7.17
CA THR A 64 9.64 -0.33 7.18
C THR A 64 10.04 -0.99 5.85
N LEU A 65 9.82 -0.32 4.72
CA LEU A 65 10.18 -0.82 3.39
C LEU A 65 11.64 -0.54 3.01
N GLY A 66 12.32 0.37 3.72
CA GLY A 66 13.68 0.79 3.42
C GLY A 66 13.79 1.57 2.11
N ILE A 67 12.79 2.40 1.80
CA ILE A 67 12.69 3.18 0.55
C ILE A 67 12.49 4.66 0.86
N ALA A 68 12.65 5.52 -0.15
CA ALA A 68 12.42 6.95 0.00
C ALA A 68 10.94 7.25 0.35
N PRO A 69 10.64 8.27 1.21
CA PRO A 69 9.26 8.64 1.57
C PRO A 69 8.35 8.94 0.38
N ALA A 70 8.89 9.58 -0.67
CA ALA A 70 8.15 9.82 -1.91
C ALA A 70 7.74 8.49 -2.58
N MET A 71 8.65 7.52 -2.66
CA MET A 71 8.37 6.19 -3.22
C MET A 71 7.36 5.42 -2.38
N ALA A 72 7.49 5.46 -1.05
CA ALA A 72 6.54 4.82 -0.15
C ALA A 72 5.12 5.36 -0.34
N LYS A 73 4.98 6.68 -0.49
CA LYS A 73 3.69 7.31 -0.81
C LYS A 73 3.11 6.78 -2.12
N GLU A 74 3.91 6.69 -3.18
CA GLU A 74 3.43 6.14 -4.46
C GLU A 74 2.99 4.68 -4.35
N HIS A 75 3.69 3.86 -3.57
CA HIS A 75 3.28 2.48 -3.32
C HIS A 75 2.00 2.38 -2.50
N LEU A 76 1.80 3.25 -1.51
CA LEU A 76 0.57 3.33 -0.72
C LEU A 76 -0.62 3.76 -1.59
N LEU A 77 -0.43 4.76 -2.45
CA LEU A 77 -1.45 5.21 -3.42
C LEU A 77 -1.77 4.11 -4.44
N ALA A 78 -0.77 3.37 -4.92
CA ALA A 78 -0.99 2.23 -5.81
C ALA A 78 -1.73 1.08 -5.11
N ALA A 79 -1.51 0.88 -3.80
CA ALA A 79 -2.26 -0.10 -3.00
C ALA A 79 -3.71 0.34 -2.76
N GLU A 80 -3.95 1.64 -2.52
CA GLU A 80 -5.28 2.24 -2.48
C GLU A 80 -6.02 2.04 -3.81
N GLY A 81 -5.38 2.29 -4.96
CA GLY A 81 -6.00 2.10 -6.27
C GLY A 81 -6.43 0.66 -6.56
N LYS A 82 -5.84 -0.32 -5.87
CA LYS A 82 -6.24 -1.75 -5.90
C LYS A 82 -7.29 -2.11 -4.86
N GLY A 83 -7.75 -1.13 -4.08
CA GLY A 83 -8.69 -1.29 -2.98
C GLY A 83 -8.10 -1.96 -1.74
N LEU A 84 -6.78 -2.17 -1.64
CA LEU A 84 -6.17 -2.81 -0.46
C LEU A 84 -6.17 -1.89 0.77
N LEU A 85 -6.01 -0.60 0.53
CA LEU A 85 -5.94 0.44 1.55
C LEU A 85 -7.02 1.49 1.33
N CYS A 86 -7.37 2.18 2.41
CA CYS A 86 -8.16 3.41 2.39
C CYS A 86 -7.33 4.54 3.00
N ARG A 87 -7.42 5.74 2.41
CA ARG A 87 -6.76 6.93 2.96
C ARG A 87 -7.72 7.76 3.81
N ASP A 88 -7.21 8.24 4.93
CA ASP A 88 -7.79 9.33 5.70
C ASP A 88 -7.01 10.61 5.42
N VAL A 89 -7.73 11.69 5.12
CA VAL A 89 -7.15 13.01 4.85
C VAL A 89 -7.50 13.92 5.99
N SER A 90 -6.54 14.08 6.90
CA SER A 90 -6.66 14.94 8.07
C SER A 90 -5.73 16.15 7.96
N PRO A 91 -5.98 17.25 8.70
CA PRO A 91 -5.07 18.40 8.74
C PRO A 91 -3.63 18.02 9.15
N ASP A 92 -3.50 16.98 9.97
CA ASP A 92 -2.22 16.44 10.43
C ASP A 92 -1.47 15.61 9.36
N GLY A 93 -2.11 15.34 8.21
CA GLY A 93 -1.51 14.64 7.07
C GLY A 93 -2.32 13.42 6.60
N PHE A 94 -1.71 12.66 5.69
CA PHE A 94 -2.30 11.45 5.13
C PHE A 94 -1.99 10.22 5.98
N ARG A 95 -3.04 9.49 6.35
CA ARG A 95 -2.94 8.18 6.99
C ARG A 95 -3.58 7.13 6.12
N PHE A 96 -2.96 5.96 6.03
CA PHE A 96 -3.48 4.82 5.29
C PHE A 96 -3.89 3.72 6.25
N PHE A 97 -5.06 3.15 6.02
CA PHE A 97 -5.63 2.06 6.80
C PHE A 97 -5.91 0.88 5.89
N VAL A 98 -5.96 -0.33 6.45
CA VAL A 98 -6.42 -1.50 5.71
C VAL A 98 -7.88 -1.30 5.28
N ASN A 99 -8.21 -1.67 4.04
CA ASN A 99 -9.58 -1.56 3.57
C ASN A 99 -10.44 -2.69 4.14
N LEU A 100 -11.16 -2.40 5.22
CA LEU A 100 -12.09 -3.33 5.85
C LEU A 100 -13.33 -3.62 4.98
N LEU A 101 -13.66 -2.73 4.03
CA LEU A 101 -14.82 -2.90 3.15
C LEU A 101 -14.61 -4.04 2.15
N GLN A 102 -13.38 -4.52 1.93
CA GLN A 102 -13.14 -5.71 1.12
C GLN A 102 -13.71 -6.99 1.76
N GLU A 103 -13.89 -7.03 3.08
CA GLU A 103 -14.43 -8.20 3.77
C GLU A 103 -15.97 -8.21 3.79
N VAL A 104 -16.61 -7.06 3.52
CA VAL A 104 -18.06 -6.88 3.50
C VAL A 104 -18.64 -7.55 2.25
N ASP A 105 -19.66 -8.38 2.45
CA ASP A 105 -20.41 -8.97 1.35
C ASP A 105 -21.34 -7.91 0.74
N ALA A 106 -21.32 -7.79 -0.59
CA ALA A 106 -22.14 -6.81 -1.30
C ALA A 106 -23.62 -7.21 -1.36
N ASP A 107 -23.91 -8.51 -1.30
CA ASP A 107 -25.28 -9.05 -1.31
C ASP A 107 -25.88 -9.09 0.11
N ASP A 108 -25.04 -9.08 1.15
CA ASP A 108 -25.47 -8.98 2.54
C ASP A 108 -24.52 -8.09 3.37
N ILE A 109 -24.81 -6.78 3.37
CA ILE A 109 -24.05 -5.77 4.12
C ILE A 109 -24.08 -5.98 5.65
N PHE A 110 -25.01 -6.81 6.15
CA PHE A 110 -25.12 -7.13 7.57
C PHE A 110 -24.32 -8.39 7.94
N LEU A 111 -23.89 -9.17 6.95
CA LEU A 111 -23.04 -10.34 7.14
C LEU A 111 -21.59 -9.92 7.39
N VAL A 112 -21.34 -9.52 8.63
CA VAL A 112 -19.98 -9.33 9.13
C VAL A 112 -19.35 -10.70 9.36
N LYS A 113 -18.25 -10.99 8.66
CA LYS A 113 -17.53 -12.26 8.85
C LYS A 113 -16.94 -12.33 10.25
N ASP A 114 -17.23 -13.41 10.98
CA ASP A 114 -16.67 -13.71 12.31
C ASP A 114 -15.19 -14.13 12.29
N TYR A 115 -14.52 -13.98 11.15
CA TYR A 115 -13.11 -14.28 10.95
C TYR A 115 -12.51 -13.23 10.01
N GLY A 116 -11.22 -12.94 10.17
CA GLY A 116 -10.49 -12.02 9.29
C GLY A 116 -9.97 -10.77 9.98
N ILE A 117 -9.66 -9.76 9.16
CA ILE A 117 -9.03 -8.52 9.59
C ILE A 117 -10.01 -7.68 10.40
N TYR A 118 -11.30 -7.69 10.06
CA TYR A 118 -12.34 -6.96 10.77
C TYR A 118 -12.47 -7.37 12.25
N GLN A 119 -12.52 -8.68 12.54
CA GLN A 119 -12.54 -9.19 13.92
C GLN A 119 -11.27 -8.83 14.69
N THR A 120 -10.11 -8.87 14.01
CA THR A 120 -8.84 -8.46 14.62
C THR A 120 -8.86 -6.96 14.96
N TRP A 121 -9.40 -6.14 14.06
CA TRP A 121 -9.57 -4.70 14.27
C TRP A 121 -10.51 -4.40 15.46
N ILE A 122 -11.65 -5.10 15.58
CA ILE A 122 -12.54 -4.98 16.74
C ILE A 122 -11.81 -5.31 18.04
N LYS A 123 -11.07 -6.44 18.09
CA LYS A 123 -10.31 -6.84 19.29
C LYS A 123 -9.28 -5.79 19.67
N VAL A 124 -8.56 -5.27 18.69
CA VAL A 124 -7.51 -4.27 18.88
C VAL A 124 -8.08 -2.95 19.40
N ILE A 125 -9.23 -2.50 18.90
CA ILE A 125 -9.89 -1.27 19.36
C ILE A 125 -10.55 -1.46 20.73
N SER A 126 -11.24 -2.58 20.94
CA SER A 126 -11.89 -2.87 22.22
C SER A 126 -10.89 -3.04 23.37
N ALA A 127 -9.70 -3.59 23.11
CA ALA A 127 -8.62 -3.70 24.09
C ALA A 127 -7.90 -2.37 24.41
N ALA A 128 -8.18 -1.29 23.67
CA ALA A 128 -7.62 0.04 23.92
C ALA A 128 -8.53 0.92 24.79
N ARG A 129 -9.69 0.40 25.21
CA ARG A 129 -10.63 1.06 26.12
C ARG A 129 -10.42 0.66 27.57
#